data_AF-A0A3D0FNM9-F1
#
_entry.id   AF-A0A3D0FNM9-F1
#
_cell.length_a   1.000
_cell.length_b   1.000
_cell.length_c   1.000
_cell.angle_alpha   90.00
_cell.angle_beta   90.00
_cell.angle_gamma   90.00
#
_symmetry.space_group_name_H-M   'P 1'
#
loop_
_entity.id
_entity.type
_entity.pdbx_description
1 polymer ?
#
loop_
_entity_poly.entity_id
_entity_poly.type
_entity_poly.pdbx_seq_one_letter_code
_entity_poly.pdbx_strand_id
1 'polypeptide(L)'
;MKKALLTLLAVALMLPAVAQKANVSKARNKTLSEEPDFNAAREAIIPALSNDETKDDPKTWVVAAQIGEYEATTLQSQLFGGDAATLVPMMGKAQYESTGYYTKAAELAAIPNAKGKIDNGTIKKAQTQLAQYYADQYIIQYGNQLFENKQYMESYDAFMRWATIPDLKFMQEPKVAAKVAKDTLYYQIKYYGAMCLLRAEKTHEALELCQSIKDGLYDPSNIQQIVTDCYRQLGDTTNFLASLEEGMRKYPNDQWFILTMINHYVFGGKSEEALKLMDKIIKEDPTNAQYHFVRGNLLNNINRFDEAMQSYQKALDLNIAPETLPEVYSGMGRSYFNHAVQISDASTFEKDINKLNEMDSQIKELRKKALPYFEKVHELTPDDRQTMITLRQLYYQLNMSDKYSAISAELGM
;
A
#
# COMPACT_ATOMS: atom_id res chain seq x y z
N MET A 1 -72.02 -15.05 9.57
CA MET A 1 -70.71 -14.80 10.21
C MET A 1 -69.53 -15.56 9.59
N LYS A 2 -69.68 -16.74 8.97
CA LYS A 2 -68.55 -17.48 8.36
C LYS A 2 -67.97 -16.92 7.04
N LYS A 3 -68.71 -16.09 6.29
CA LYS A 3 -68.20 -15.45 5.05
C LYS A 3 -67.45 -14.13 5.28
N ALA A 4 -67.55 -13.52 6.47
CA ALA A 4 -66.84 -12.28 6.80
C ALA A 4 -65.44 -12.52 7.39
N LEU A 5 -65.20 -13.69 8.00
CA LEU A 5 -63.86 -14.04 8.53
C LEU A 5 -62.85 -14.45 7.45
N LEU A 6 -63.31 -14.99 6.31
CA LEU A 6 -62.43 -15.41 5.20
C LEU A 6 -61.86 -14.21 4.41
N THR A 7 -62.59 -13.10 4.33
CA THR A 7 -62.11 -11.86 3.69
C THR A 7 -61.13 -11.09 4.58
N LEU A 8 -61.29 -11.11 5.90
CA LEU A 8 -60.35 -10.48 6.84
C LEU A 8 -59.00 -11.22 6.93
N LEU A 9 -58.99 -12.55 6.79
CA LEU A 9 -57.74 -13.33 6.72
C LEU A 9 -56.97 -13.09 5.40
N ALA A 10 -57.66 -12.88 4.29
CA ALA A 10 -57.04 -12.57 2.99
C ALA A 10 -56.46 -11.15 2.94
N VAL A 11 -57.05 -10.18 3.67
CA VAL A 11 -56.50 -8.82 3.80
C VAL A 11 -55.23 -8.83 4.66
N ALA A 12 -55.18 -9.64 5.73
CA ALA A 12 -53.98 -9.73 6.57
C ALA A 12 -52.78 -10.38 5.87
N LEU A 13 -53.00 -11.28 4.92
CA LEU A 13 -51.95 -11.92 4.11
C LEU A 13 -51.48 -11.07 2.92
N MET A 14 -52.23 -10.03 2.52
CA MET A 14 -51.85 -9.09 1.44
C MET A 14 -51.19 -7.79 1.95
N LEU A 15 -51.24 -7.50 3.26
CA LEU A 15 -50.59 -6.32 3.85
C LEU A 15 -49.05 -6.31 3.77
N PRO A 16 -48.32 -7.45 3.91
CA PRO A 16 -46.86 -7.45 3.77
C PRO A 16 -46.41 -7.11 2.33
N ALA A 17 -47.21 -7.55 1.35
CA ALA A 17 -46.92 -7.46 -0.08
C ALA A 17 -46.89 -6.02 -0.61
N VAL A 18 -47.88 -5.23 -0.19
CA VAL A 18 -48.00 -3.81 -0.60
C VAL A 18 -46.94 -2.95 0.11
N ALA A 19 -46.53 -3.33 1.32
CA ALA A 19 -45.62 -2.55 2.15
C ALA A 19 -44.20 -2.43 1.56
N GLN A 20 -43.66 -3.50 0.96
CA GLN A 20 -42.27 -3.45 0.47
C GLN A 20 -42.14 -2.71 -0.86
N LYS A 21 -43.12 -2.78 -1.75
CA LYS A 21 -43.18 -1.91 -2.94
C LYS A 21 -43.34 -0.43 -2.57
N ALA A 22 -44.05 -0.15 -1.47
CA ALA A 22 -44.13 1.20 -0.90
C ALA A 22 -42.77 1.67 -0.36
N ASN A 23 -41.99 0.79 0.27
CA ASN A 23 -40.62 1.08 0.70
C ASN A 23 -39.68 1.41 -0.47
N VAL A 24 -39.77 0.66 -1.59
CA VAL A 24 -39.02 1.00 -2.82
C VAL A 24 -39.40 2.39 -3.34
N SER A 25 -40.70 2.69 -3.38
CA SER A 25 -41.20 4.00 -3.81
C SER A 25 -40.76 5.12 -2.88
N LYS A 26 -40.79 4.87 -1.56
CA LYS A 26 -40.34 5.80 -0.52
C LYS A 26 -38.86 6.13 -0.66
N ALA A 27 -38.02 5.12 -0.86
CA ALA A 27 -36.59 5.30 -1.10
C ALA A 27 -36.35 6.18 -2.33
N ARG A 28 -36.98 5.83 -3.47
CA ARG A 28 -36.88 6.61 -4.71
C ARG A 28 -37.30 8.07 -4.52
N ASN A 29 -38.42 8.33 -3.85
CA ASN A 29 -38.92 9.69 -3.63
C ASN A 29 -37.97 10.52 -2.77
N LYS A 30 -37.30 9.91 -1.80
CA LYS A 30 -36.29 10.57 -0.96
C LYS A 30 -34.98 10.83 -1.70
N THR A 31 -34.65 10.02 -2.71
CA THR A 31 -33.47 10.23 -3.56
C THR A 31 -33.68 11.32 -4.60
N LEU A 32 -34.89 11.43 -5.16
CA LEU A 32 -35.20 12.31 -6.30
C LEU A 32 -35.92 13.61 -5.90
N SER A 33 -35.98 13.95 -4.62
CA SER A 33 -36.55 15.21 -4.12
C SER A 33 -35.63 16.41 -4.43
N GLU A 34 -36.17 17.63 -4.35
CA GLU A 34 -35.38 18.87 -4.48
C GLU A 34 -34.29 18.98 -3.40
N GLU A 35 -34.59 18.48 -2.20
CA GLU A 35 -33.64 18.27 -1.12
C GLU A 35 -33.55 16.77 -0.82
N PRO A 36 -32.59 16.04 -1.43
CA PRO A 36 -32.45 14.61 -1.22
C PRO A 36 -32.05 14.24 0.21
N ASP A 37 -32.66 13.18 0.72
CA ASP A 37 -32.32 12.58 2.02
C ASP A 37 -31.84 11.14 1.78
N PHE A 38 -30.56 11.03 1.43
CA PHE A 38 -29.94 9.75 1.05
C PHE A 38 -29.90 8.74 2.19
N ASN A 39 -29.73 9.19 3.44
CA ASN A 39 -29.74 8.32 4.60
C ASN A 39 -31.11 7.69 4.82
N ALA A 40 -32.18 8.49 4.83
CA ALA A 40 -33.52 7.92 4.96
C ALA A 40 -33.95 7.13 3.71
N ALA A 41 -33.38 7.43 2.53
CA ALA A 41 -33.58 6.60 1.35
C ALA A 41 -32.95 5.20 1.53
N ARG A 42 -31.73 5.13 2.08
CA ARG A 42 -31.07 3.86 2.46
C ARG A 42 -31.89 3.09 3.47
N GLU A 43 -32.33 3.73 4.55
CA GLU A 43 -33.18 3.09 5.56
C GLU A 43 -34.48 2.54 4.96
N ALA A 44 -35.09 3.28 4.03
CA ALA A 44 -36.31 2.85 3.36
C ALA A 44 -36.08 1.65 2.43
N ILE A 45 -34.95 1.56 1.71
CA ILE A 45 -34.75 0.49 0.72
C ILE A 45 -34.32 -0.84 1.36
N ILE A 46 -33.59 -0.82 2.47
CA ILE A 46 -33.06 -2.02 3.16
C ILE A 46 -34.09 -3.17 3.30
N PRO A 47 -35.30 -2.97 3.87
CA PRO A 47 -36.25 -4.07 4.04
C PRO A 47 -36.77 -4.66 2.72
N ALA A 48 -36.71 -3.90 1.62
CA ALA A 48 -37.11 -4.40 0.30
C ALA A 48 -36.01 -5.24 -0.37
N LEU A 49 -34.74 -5.14 0.06
CA LEU A 49 -33.64 -5.90 -0.54
C LEU A 49 -33.64 -7.39 -0.15
N SER A 50 -34.30 -7.75 0.94
CA SER A 50 -34.39 -9.13 1.44
C SER A 50 -35.79 -9.74 1.36
N ASN A 51 -36.81 -8.95 1.02
CA ASN A 51 -38.19 -9.43 0.94
C ASN A 51 -38.46 -10.29 -0.30
N ASP A 52 -39.20 -11.38 -0.14
CA ASP A 52 -39.49 -12.36 -1.19
C ASP A 52 -40.15 -11.79 -2.45
N GLU A 53 -40.85 -10.66 -2.36
CA GLU A 53 -41.52 -10.06 -3.51
C GLU A 53 -40.64 -9.10 -4.30
N THR A 54 -39.63 -8.52 -3.65
CA THR A 54 -38.84 -7.41 -4.22
C THR A 54 -37.37 -7.77 -4.40
N LYS A 55 -36.84 -8.77 -3.69
CA LYS A 55 -35.44 -9.21 -3.77
C LYS A 55 -35.06 -9.78 -5.14
N ASP A 56 -36.03 -10.30 -5.88
CA ASP A 56 -35.82 -10.86 -7.22
C ASP A 56 -36.27 -9.91 -8.34
N ASP A 57 -36.78 -8.71 -8.00
CA ASP A 57 -37.10 -7.66 -8.98
C ASP A 57 -35.87 -6.78 -9.24
N PRO A 58 -35.31 -6.79 -10.47
CA PRO A 58 -34.16 -5.95 -10.83
C PRO A 58 -34.38 -4.46 -10.53
N LYS A 59 -35.62 -3.96 -10.62
CA LYS A 59 -35.92 -2.53 -10.40
C LYS A 59 -35.75 -2.09 -8.96
N THR A 60 -35.99 -2.98 -8.00
CA THR A 60 -35.72 -2.73 -6.58
C THR A 60 -34.25 -2.38 -6.38
N TRP A 61 -33.37 -3.19 -6.97
CA TRP A 61 -31.92 -3.02 -6.91
C TRP A 61 -31.45 -1.79 -7.69
N VAL A 62 -32.09 -1.46 -8.81
CA VAL A 62 -31.82 -0.20 -9.51
C VAL A 62 -32.14 1.01 -8.61
N VAL A 63 -33.26 1.00 -7.89
CA VAL A 63 -33.59 2.10 -6.96
C VAL A 63 -32.55 2.19 -5.85
N ALA A 64 -32.10 1.06 -5.30
CA ALA A 64 -31.03 1.04 -4.30
C ALA A 64 -29.72 1.64 -4.84
N ALA A 65 -29.33 1.26 -6.06
CA ALA A 65 -28.14 1.78 -6.72
C ALA A 65 -28.22 3.30 -6.97
N GLN A 66 -29.40 3.78 -7.36
CA GLN A 66 -29.62 5.20 -7.62
C GLN A 66 -29.41 6.08 -6.38
N ILE A 67 -29.55 5.56 -5.16
CA ILE A 67 -29.26 6.34 -3.95
C ILE A 67 -27.81 6.81 -3.96
N GLY A 68 -26.86 5.88 -4.16
CA GLY A 68 -25.44 6.19 -4.21
C GLY A 68 -25.04 6.96 -5.48
N GLU A 69 -25.67 6.67 -6.63
CA GLU A 69 -25.45 7.42 -7.88
C GLU A 69 -25.78 8.92 -7.71
N TYR A 70 -26.95 9.22 -7.15
CA TYR A 70 -27.39 10.60 -6.98
C TYR A 70 -26.62 11.30 -5.86
N GLU A 71 -26.29 10.61 -4.77
CA GLU A 71 -25.44 11.16 -3.73
C GLU A 71 -24.05 11.54 -4.27
N ALA A 72 -23.41 10.66 -5.05
CA ALA A 72 -22.13 10.96 -5.69
C ALA A 72 -22.24 12.17 -6.62
N THR A 73 -23.33 12.28 -7.38
CA THR A 73 -23.59 13.44 -8.27
C THR A 73 -23.76 14.74 -7.47
N THR A 74 -24.52 14.70 -6.36
CA THR A 74 -24.70 15.84 -5.47
C THR A 74 -23.36 16.28 -4.88
N LEU A 75 -22.56 15.34 -4.37
CA LEU A 75 -21.22 15.62 -3.83
C LEU A 75 -20.27 16.18 -4.90
N GLN A 76 -20.34 15.68 -6.13
CA GLN A 76 -19.54 16.20 -7.23
C GLN A 76 -19.83 17.68 -7.51
N SER A 77 -21.11 18.08 -7.45
CA SER A 77 -21.50 19.48 -7.62
C SER A 77 -20.97 20.41 -6.52
N GLN A 78 -20.70 19.87 -5.33
CA GLN A 78 -20.15 20.58 -4.18
C GLN A 78 -18.61 20.68 -4.23
N LEU A 79 -17.96 19.97 -5.15
CA LEU A 79 -16.49 19.94 -5.25
C LEU A 79 -15.92 21.32 -5.63
N PHE A 80 -16.68 22.12 -6.39
CA PHE A 80 -16.27 23.48 -6.71
C PHE A 80 -16.38 24.39 -5.47
N GLY A 81 -15.24 24.67 -4.84
CA GLY A 81 -15.16 25.44 -3.60
C GLY A 81 -15.27 24.60 -2.32
N GLY A 82 -15.39 23.28 -2.45
CA GLY A 82 -15.37 22.32 -1.34
C GLY A 82 -13.99 21.70 -1.10
N ASP A 83 -13.86 20.96 0.01
CA ASP A 83 -12.64 20.20 0.32
C ASP A 83 -12.63 18.86 -0.41
N ALA A 84 -11.78 18.76 -1.44
CA ALA A 84 -11.61 17.55 -2.23
C ALA A 84 -11.17 16.35 -1.39
N ALA A 85 -10.36 16.55 -0.34
CA ALA A 85 -9.87 15.46 0.51
C ALA A 85 -11.01 14.78 1.29
N THR A 86 -12.06 15.53 1.60
CA THR A 86 -13.26 15.01 2.26
C THR A 86 -14.30 14.49 1.26
N LEU A 87 -14.59 15.25 0.20
CA LEU A 87 -15.69 14.95 -0.72
C LEU A 87 -15.41 13.75 -1.63
N VAL A 88 -14.17 13.59 -2.11
CA VAL A 88 -13.81 12.52 -3.06
C VAL A 88 -13.99 11.12 -2.45
N PRO A 89 -13.51 10.82 -1.23
CA PRO A 89 -13.79 9.54 -0.59
C PRO A 89 -15.28 9.30 -0.30
N MET A 90 -16.06 10.34 0.00
CA MET A 90 -17.51 10.22 0.18
C MET A 90 -18.21 9.82 -1.13
N MET A 91 -17.82 10.43 -2.25
CA MET A 91 -18.27 10.02 -3.58
C MET A 91 -17.89 8.56 -3.87
N GLY A 92 -16.66 8.18 -3.55
CA GLY A 92 -16.16 6.82 -3.70
C GLY A 92 -16.96 5.80 -2.90
N LYS A 93 -17.32 6.11 -1.66
CA LYS A 93 -18.19 5.28 -0.83
C LYS A 93 -19.59 5.11 -1.45
N ALA A 94 -20.18 6.20 -1.91
CA ALA A 94 -21.49 6.17 -2.56
C ALA A 94 -21.48 5.32 -3.86
N GLN A 95 -20.41 5.44 -4.67
CA GLN A 95 -20.21 4.61 -5.86
C GLN A 95 -19.89 3.15 -5.53
N TYR A 96 -19.16 2.88 -4.44
CA TYR A 96 -18.87 1.53 -3.96
C TYR A 96 -20.17 0.77 -3.63
N GLU A 97 -21.08 1.40 -2.87
CA GLU A 97 -22.39 0.84 -2.56
C GLU A 97 -23.24 0.66 -3.83
N SER A 98 -23.30 1.70 -4.68
CA SER A 98 -24.05 1.69 -5.94
C SER A 98 -23.60 0.57 -6.88
N THR A 99 -22.29 0.31 -6.97
CA THR A 99 -21.72 -0.77 -7.81
C THR A 99 -22.30 -2.13 -7.43
N GLY A 100 -22.40 -2.43 -6.13
CA GLY A 100 -22.97 -3.69 -5.64
C GLY A 100 -24.42 -3.86 -6.09
N TYR A 101 -25.23 -2.82 -5.94
CA TYR A 101 -26.64 -2.85 -6.33
C TYR A 101 -26.85 -2.91 -7.85
N TYR A 102 -26.06 -2.18 -8.65
CA TYR A 102 -26.12 -2.28 -10.11
C TYR A 102 -25.71 -3.66 -10.62
N THR A 103 -24.70 -4.27 -9.99
CA THR A 103 -24.28 -5.64 -10.30
C THR A 103 -25.44 -6.62 -10.07
N LYS A 104 -26.05 -6.57 -8.88
CA LYS A 104 -27.18 -7.43 -8.54
C LYS A 104 -28.39 -7.21 -9.45
N ALA A 105 -28.70 -5.96 -9.77
CA ALA A 105 -29.77 -5.61 -10.71
C ALA A 105 -29.55 -6.24 -12.08
N ALA A 106 -28.33 -6.12 -12.63
CA ALA A 106 -27.99 -6.68 -13.93
C ALA A 106 -28.02 -8.22 -13.96
N GLU A 107 -27.56 -8.87 -12.88
CA GLU A 107 -27.62 -10.33 -12.75
C GLU A 107 -29.06 -10.84 -12.75
N LEU A 108 -29.95 -10.22 -11.98
CA LEU A 108 -31.38 -10.57 -11.98
C LEU A 108 -32.03 -10.26 -13.34
N ALA A 109 -31.67 -9.13 -13.94
CA ALA A 109 -32.19 -8.73 -15.26
C ALA A 109 -31.76 -9.68 -16.39
N ALA A 110 -30.64 -10.38 -16.23
CA ALA A 110 -30.15 -11.38 -17.18
C ALA A 110 -30.88 -12.73 -17.06
N ILE A 111 -31.71 -12.94 -16.03
CA ILE A 111 -32.52 -14.16 -15.89
C ILE A 111 -33.71 -14.08 -16.86
N PRO A 112 -33.86 -15.04 -17.80
CA PRO A 112 -35.00 -15.04 -18.72
C PRO A 112 -36.32 -15.24 -17.96
N ASN A 113 -37.33 -14.42 -18.27
CA ASN A 113 -38.68 -14.62 -17.75
C ASN A 113 -39.37 -15.84 -18.41
N ALA A 114 -40.61 -16.13 -18.03
CA ALA A 114 -41.40 -17.24 -18.58
C ALA A 114 -41.58 -17.23 -20.12
N LYS A 115 -41.32 -16.09 -20.77
CA LYS A 115 -41.35 -15.93 -22.24
C LYS A 115 -39.95 -15.96 -22.87
N GLY A 116 -38.92 -16.35 -22.12
CA GLY A 116 -37.52 -16.39 -22.55
C GLY A 116 -36.88 -15.01 -22.76
N LYS A 117 -37.49 -13.92 -22.27
CA LYS A 117 -36.97 -12.55 -22.45
C LYS A 117 -36.21 -12.08 -21.21
N ILE A 118 -35.08 -11.42 -21.42
CA ILE A 118 -34.28 -10.73 -20.40
C ILE A 118 -34.57 -9.22 -20.37
N ASP A 119 -34.29 -8.55 -19.25
CA ASP A 119 -34.41 -7.10 -19.12
C ASP A 119 -33.14 -6.38 -19.59
N ASN A 120 -33.03 -6.23 -20.91
CA ASN A 120 -31.93 -5.51 -21.55
C ASN A 120 -31.82 -4.03 -21.12
N GLY A 121 -32.90 -3.41 -20.63
CA GLY A 121 -32.86 -2.01 -20.19
C GLY A 121 -32.06 -1.85 -18.92
N THR A 122 -32.33 -2.70 -17.92
CA THR A 122 -31.59 -2.71 -16.66
C THR A 122 -30.14 -3.12 -16.84
N ILE A 123 -29.85 -4.12 -17.69
CA ILE A 123 -28.47 -4.52 -18.01
C ILE A 123 -27.69 -3.35 -18.62
N LYS A 124 -28.26 -2.66 -19.62
CA LYS A 124 -27.60 -1.51 -20.25
C LYS A 124 -27.35 -0.36 -19.26
N LYS A 125 -28.31 -0.08 -18.38
CA LYS A 125 -28.15 0.94 -17.34
C LYS A 125 -26.98 0.62 -16.41
N ALA A 126 -26.90 -0.62 -15.93
CA ALA A 126 -25.80 -1.08 -15.10
C ALA A 126 -24.47 -1.01 -15.86
N GLN A 127 -24.41 -1.47 -17.11
CA GLN A 127 -23.20 -1.37 -17.94
C GLN A 127 -22.71 0.07 -18.07
N THR A 128 -23.60 1.03 -18.33
CA THR A 128 -23.25 2.45 -18.43
C THR A 128 -22.70 2.97 -17.11
N GLN A 129 -23.39 2.74 -15.99
CA GLN A 129 -22.96 3.27 -14.71
C GLN A 129 -21.68 2.62 -14.19
N LEU A 130 -21.52 1.32 -14.33
CA LEU A 130 -20.30 0.62 -13.91
C LEU A 130 -19.09 1.01 -14.76
N ALA A 131 -19.26 1.22 -16.07
CA ALA A 131 -18.19 1.75 -16.91
C ALA A 131 -17.79 3.17 -16.50
N GLN A 132 -18.76 4.01 -16.09
CA GLN A 132 -18.48 5.34 -15.57
C GLN A 132 -17.70 5.29 -14.25
N TYR A 133 -18.13 4.48 -13.28
CA TYR A 133 -17.44 4.33 -11.99
C TYR A 133 -16.04 3.74 -12.14
N TYR A 134 -15.85 2.85 -13.11
CA TYR A 134 -14.52 2.34 -13.44
C TYR A 134 -13.59 3.46 -13.93
N ALA A 135 -14.10 4.34 -14.81
CA ALA A 135 -13.35 5.46 -15.37
C ALA A 135 -13.07 6.60 -14.37
N ASP A 136 -14.02 6.93 -13.49
CA ASP A 136 -13.90 8.05 -12.54
C ASP A 136 -13.01 7.72 -11.32
N GLN A 137 -12.80 6.43 -11.03
CA GLN A 137 -11.84 5.95 -10.01
C GLN A 137 -12.10 6.40 -8.57
N TYR A 138 -13.26 7.01 -8.25
CA TYR A 138 -13.55 7.45 -6.88
C TYR A 138 -13.61 6.28 -5.88
N ILE A 139 -14.02 5.08 -6.32
CA ILE A 139 -13.99 3.87 -5.48
C ILE A 139 -12.56 3.54 -5.01
N ILE A 140 -11.55 3.76 -5.86
CA ILE A 140 -10.13 3.59 -5.49
C ILE A 140 -9.76 4.58 -4.40
N GLN A 141 -10.18 5.84 -4.51
CA GLN A 141 -9.87 6.86 -3.50
C GLN A 141 -10.52 6.55 -2.14
N TYR A 142 -11.73 6.00 -2.15
CA TYR A 142 -12.34 5.47 -0.93
C TYR A 142 -11.53 4.30 -0.35
N GLY A 143 -11.08 3.37 -1.18
CA GLY A 143 -10.17 2.29 -0.78
C GLY A 143 -8.86 2.80 -0.18
N ASN A 144 -8.25 3.84 -0.75
CA ASN A 144 -7.04 4.48 -0.24
C ASN A 144 -7.26 5.09 1.15
N GLN A 145 -8.35 5.84 1.35
CA GLN A 145 -8.67 6.43 2.66
C GLN A 145 -8.86 5.33 3.72
N LEU A 146 -9.54 4.24 3.38
CA LEU A 146 -9.69 3.09 4.28
C LEU A 146 -8.34 2.47 4.62
N PHE A 147 -7.43 2.35 3.65
CA PHE A 147 -6.08 1.84 3.86
C PHE A 147 -5.27 2.72 4.83
N GLU A 148 -5.31 4.04 4.64
CA GLU A 148 -4.66 5.01 5.53
C GLU A 148 -5.20 4.93 6.97
N ASN A 149 -6.51 4.72 7.10
CA ASN A 149 -7.19 4.47 8.38
C ASN A 149 -6.96 3.06 8.94
N LYS A 150 -6.13 2.23 8.29
CA LYS A 150 -5.82 0.84 8.66
C LYS A 150 -7.02 -0.10 8.63
N GLN A 151 -8.08 0.25 7.91
CA GLN A 151 -9.25 -0.57 7.64
C GLN A 151 -8.98 -1.47 6.43
N TYR A 152 -8.05 -2.42 6.59
CA TYR A 152 -7.48 -3.16 5.47
C TYR A 152 -8.50 -4.03 4.72
N MET A 153 -9.46 -4.63 5.43
CA MET A 153 -10.47 -5.49 4.77
C MET A 153 -11.50 -4.67 4.01
N GLU A 154 -11.94 -3.56 4.57
CA GLU A 154 -12.85 -2.64 3.87
C GLU A 154 -12.16 -1.99 2.67
N SER A 155 -10.87 -1.67 2.80
CA SER A 155 -10.03 -1.18 1.69
C SER A 155 -9.91 -2.23 0.59
N TYR A 156 -9.63 -3.49 0.95
CA TYR A 156 -9.64 -4.62 0.04
C TYR A 156 -10.98 -4.76 -0.71
N ASP A 157 -12.10 -4.71 0.02
CA ASP A 157 -13.43 -4.82 -0.56
C ASP A 157 -13.69 -3.69 -1.56
N ALA A 158 -13.28 -2.45 -1.24
CA ALA A 158 -13.39 -1.31 -2.14
C ALA A 158 -12.55 -1.50 -3.41
N PHE A 159 -11.28 -1.86 -3.28
CA PHE A 159 -10.40 -2.14 -4.42
C PHE A 159 -10.93 -3.27 -5.30
N MET A 160 -11.39 -4.37 -4.71
CA MET A 160 -11.94 -5.49 -5.44
C MET A 160 -13.31 -5.19 -6.05
N ARG A 161 -14.11 -4.32 -5.44
CA ARG A 161 -15.37 -3.82 -6.03
C ARG A 161 -15.11 -3.14 -7.37
N TRP A 162 -14.08 -2.29 -7.43
CA TRP A 162 -13.67 -1.63 -8.67
C TRP A 162 -13.01 -2.62 -9.65
N ALA A 163 -12.05 -3.43 -9.16
CA ALA A 163 -11.28 -4.35 -10.00
C ALA A 163 -12.09 -5.53 -10.54
N THR A 164 -13.27 -5.84 -9.99
CA THR A 164 -14.13 -6.91 -10.53
C THR A 164 -15.04 -6.42 -11.66
N ILE A 165 -15.23 -5.11 -11.85
CA ILE A 165 -16.12 -4.56 -12.90
C ILE A 165 -15.77 -5.14 -14.30
N PRO A 166 -14.49 -5.16 -14.74
CA PRO A 166 -14.11 -5.76 -16.02
C PRO A 166 -14.37 -7.26 -16.13
N ASP A 167 -14.58 -7.95 -15.02
CA ASP A 167 -14.76 -9.42 -14.95
C ASP A 167 -16.23 -9.85 -14.89
N LEU A 168 -17.15 -8.91 -14.73
CA LEU A 168 -18.59 -9.19 -14.70
C LEU A 168 -19.05 -9.72 -16.06
N LYS A 169 -19.84 -10.81 -16.06
CA LYS A 169 -20.30 -11.50 -17.29
C LYS A 169 -21.02 -10.56 -18.26
N PHE A 170 -21.88 -9.69 -17.72
CA PHE A 170 -22.64 -8.74 -18.53
C PHE A 170 -21.79 -7.55 -19.00
N MET A 171 -20.54 -7.39 -18.54
CA MET A 171 -19.60 -6.37 -19.03
C MET A 171 -18.76 -6.85 -20.22
N GLN A 172 -18.80 -8.14 -20.57
CA GLN A 172 -17.96 -8.76 -21.60
C GLN A 172 -18.40 -8.47 -23.05
N GLU A 173 -19.51 -7.77 -23.27
CA GLU A 173 -19.90 -7.37 -24.63
C GLU A 173 -18.81 -6.45 -25.22
N PRO A 174 -18.32 -6.66 -26.46
CA PRO A 174 -17.12 -6.00 -26.96
C PRO A 174 -17.09 -4.47 -26.82
N LYS A 175 -18.21 -3.77 -27.07
CA LYS A 175 -18.26 -2.31 -26.94
C LYS A 175 -18.28 -1.84 -25.49
N VAL A 176 -18.79 -2.66 -24.57
CA VAL A 176 -18.77 -2.39 -23.13
C VAL A 176 -17.41 -2.74 -22.53
N ALA A 177 -16.86 -3.91 -22.85
CA ALA A 177 -15.56 -4.38 -22.37
C ALA A 177 -14.43 -3.41 -22.72
N ALA A 178 -14.48 -2.80 -23.91
CA ALA A 178 -13.52 -1.78 -24.32
C ALA A 178 -13.48 -0.54 -23.40
N LYS A 179 -14.56 -0.25 -22.66
CA LYS A 179 -14.62 0.88 -21.71
C LYS A 179 -14.06 0.56 -20.33
N VAL A 180 -13.86 -0.73 -20.05
CA VAL A 180 -13.38 -1.24 -18.76
C VAL A 180 -12.16 -2.13 -18.97
N ALA A 181 -11.25 -1.69 -19.84
CA ALA A 181 -10.06 -2.45 -20.18
C ALA A 181 -9.18 -2.69 -18.95
N LYS A 182 -8.58 -3.88 -18.90
CA LYS A 182 -7.61 -4.28 -17.86
C LYS A 182 -6.23 -3.72 -18.18
N ASP A 183 -6.05 -2.44 -17.91
CA ASP A 183 -4.81 -1.70 -18.09
C ASP A 183 -3.86 -1.85 -16.88
N THR A 184 -2.77 -1.08 -16.85
CA THR A 184 -1.82 -1.11 -15.72
C THR A 184 -2.50 -0.78 -14.38
N LEU A 185 -3.48 0.13 -14.35
CA LEU A 185 -4.18 0.50 -13.13
C LEU A 185 -4.98 -0.69 -12.58
N TYR A 186 -5.63 -1.48 -13.44
CA TYR A 186 -6.28 -2.74 -13.03
C TYR A 186 -5.36 -3.64 -12.19
N TYR A 187 -4.16 -3.91 -12.69
CA TYR A 187 -3.20 -4.77 -12.00
C TYR A 187 -2.62 -4.09 -10.75
N GLN A 188 -2.41 -2.78 -10.79
CA GLN A 188 -1.97 -2.00 -9.63
C GLN A 188 -2.98 -2.05 -8.47
N ILE A 189 -4.27 -1.91 -8.75
CA ILE A 189 -5.31 -1.98 -7.71
C ILE A 189 -5.42 -3.39 -7.12
N LYS A 190 -5.29 -4.44 -7.94
CA LYS A 190 -5.21 -5.82 -7.42
C LYS A 190 -3.95 -6.06 -6.59
N TYR A 191 -2.82 -5.44 -6.94
CA TYR A 191 -1.61 -5.43 -6.11
C TYR A 191 -1.88 -4.78 -4.74
N TYR A 192 -2.53 -3.61 -4.69
CA TYR A 192 -2.93 -3.00 -3.42
C TYR A 192 -3.95 -3.86 -2.65
N GLY A 193 -4.84 -4.57 -3.35
CA GLY A 193 -5.69 -5.60 -2.75
C GLY A 193 -4.87 -6.71 -2.07
N ALA A 194 -3.81 -7.21 -2.71
CA ALA A 194 -2.93 -8.21 -2.11
C ALA A 194 -2.18 -7.66 -0.88
N MET A 195 -1.75 -6.40 -0.93
CA MET A 195 -1.20 -5.72 0.24
C MET A 195 -2.21 -5.63 1.40
N CYS A 196 -3.47 -5.30 1.11
CA CYS A 196 -4.53 -5.27 2.13
C CYS A 196 -4.71 -6.63 2.80
N LEU A 197 -4.78 -7.70 2.00
CA LEU A 197 -4.90 -9.07 2.52
C LEU A 197 -3.70 -9.45 3.40
N LEU A 198 -2.48 -9.13 2.97
CA LEU A 198 -1.27 -9.37 3.76
C LEU A 198 -1.31 -8.62 5.11
N ARG A 199 -1.71 -7.34 5.09
CA ARG A 199 -1.83 -6.50 6.30
C ARG A 199 -2.97 -6.96 7.23
N ALA A 200 -3.99 -7.60 6.68
CA ALA A 200 -5.08 -8.23 7.42
C ALA A 200 -4.78 -9.69 7.85
N GLU A 201 -3.53 -10.15 7.70
CA GLU A 201 -3.09 -11.52 8.04
C GLU A 201 -3.80 -12.64 7.24
N LYS A 202 -4.39 -12.28 6.09
CA LYS A 202 -5.00 -13.23 5.14
C LYS A 202 -4.00 -13.67 4.08
N THR A 203 -2.90 -14.27 4.55
CA THR A 203 -1.71 -14.49 3.73
C THR A 203 -1.94 -15.43 2.54
N HIS A 204 -2.76 -16.47 2.70
CA HIS A 204 -3.09 -17.37 1.59
C HIS A 204 -3.90 -16.68 0.49
N GLU A 205 -4.89 -15.86 0.86
CA GLU A 205 -5.68 -15.07 -0.09
C GLU A 205 -4.77 -14.07 -0.82
N ALA A 206 -3.79 -13.48 -0.13
CA ALA A 206 -2.82 -12.57 -0.75
C ALA A 206 -1.96 -13.27 -1.81
N LEU A 207 -1.46 -14.49 -1.53
CA LEU A 207 -0.71 -15.31 -2.49
C LEU A 207 -1.54 -15.65 -3.72
N GLU A 208 -2.80 -16.06 -3.53
CA GLU A 208 -3.71 -16.36 -4.64
C GLU A 208 -3.94 -15.12 -5.53
N LEU A 209 -4.13 -13.96 -4.90
CA LEU A 209 -4.32 -12.71 -5.63
C LEU A 209 -3.06 -12.32 -6.41
N CYS A 210 -1.87 -12.39 -5.80
CA CYS A 210 -0.58 -12.18 -6.46
C CYS A 210 -0.40 -13.11 -7.67
N GLN A 211 -0.69 -14.40 -7.50
CA GLN A 211 -0.62 -15.38 -8.58
C GLN A 211 -1.56 -15.01 -9.75
N SER A 212 -2.73 -14.44 -9.47
CA SER A 212 -3.70 -14.02 -10.49
C SER A 212 -3.24 -12.82 -11.33
N ILE A 213 -2.24 -12.06 -10.86
CA ILE A 213 -1.77 -10.83 -11.52
C ILE A 213 -0.29 -10.87 -11.95
N LYS A 214 0.43 -11.96 -11.67
CA LYS A 214 1.88 -12.07 -11.89
C LYS A 214 2.34 -11.84 -13.33
N ASP A 215 1.50 -12.19 -14.31
CA ASP A 215 1.78 -12.04 -15.75
C ASP A 215 1.11 -10.77 -16.33
N GLY A 216 0.66 -9.86 -15.45
CA GLY A 216 -0.02 -8.63 -15.78
C GLY A 216 0.90 -7.47 -16.16
N LEU A 217 0.32 -6.27 -16.27
CA LEU A 217 1.03 -5.06 -16.71
C LEU A 217 1.66 -4.25 -15.56
N TYR A 218 1.49 -4.69 -14.31
CA TYR A 218 2.09 -4.02 -13.14
C TYR A 218 3.47 -4.58 -12.83
N ASP A 219 4.27 -3.81 -12.07
CA ASP A 219 5.66 -4.14 -11.77
C ASP A 219 5.78 -5.55 -11.14
N PRO A 220 6.38 -6.52 -11.86
CA PRO A 220 6.49 -7.89 -11.39
C PRO A 220 7.46 -8.04 -10.21
N SER A 221 8.36 -7.06 -10.01
CA SER A 221 9.22 -6.99 -8.82
C SER A 221 8.37 -6.76 -7.58
N ASN A 222 7.50 -5.73 -7.59
CA ASN A 222 6.60 -5.42 -6.47
C ASN A 222 5.69 -6.61 -6.11
N ILE A 223 5.16 -7.33 -7.11
CA ILE A 223 4.35 -8.53 -6.87
C ILE A 223 5.18 -9.62 -6.18
N GLN A 224 6.43 -9.84 -6.62
CA GLN A 224 7.34 -10.80 -5.99
C GLN A 224 7.72 -10.40 -4.56
N GLN A 225 7.80 -9.11 -4.24
CA GLN A 225 8.02 -8.64 -2.85
C GLN A 225 6.86 -9.07 -1.94
N ILE A 226 5.60 -8.92 -2.39
CA ILE A 226 4.43 -9.37 -1.62
C ILE A 226 4.41 -10.89 -1.46
N VAL A 227 4.74 -11.65 -2.51
CA VAL A 227 4.86 -13.12 -2.42
C VAL A 227 5.92 -13.51 -1.38
N THR A 228 7.06 -12.84 -1.37
CA THR A 228 8.14 -13.06 -0.40
C THR A 228 7.67 -12.74 1.02
N ASP A 229 6.99 -11.62 1.21
CA ASP A 229 6.43 -11.22 2.50
C ASP A 229 5.36 -12.20 3.00
N CYS A 230 4.58 -12.79 2.09
CA CYS A 230 3.63 -13.85 2.43
C CYS A 230 4.35 -15.08 3.00
N TYR A 231 5.39 -15.58 2.34
CA TYR A 231 6.17 -16.72 2.87
C TYR A 231 6.82 -16.40 4.22
N ARG A 232 7.29 -15.15 4.40
CA ARG A 232 7.80 -14.69 5.70
C ARG A 232 6.72 -14.74 6.79
N GLN A 233 5.51 -14.25 6.52
CA GLN A 233 4.41 -14.25 7.48
C GLN A 233 3.89 -15.66 7.80
N LEU A 234 3.95 -16.58 6.82
CA LEU A 234 3.63 -18.00 7.03
C LEU A 234 4.71 -18.76 7.81
N GLY A 235 5.88 -18.17 8.03
CA GLY A 235 7.04 -18.86 8.62
C GLY A 235 7.68 -19.89 7.70
N ASP A 236 7.29 -19.93 6.42
CA ASP A 236 7.85 -20.82 5.41
C ASP A 236 9.22 -20.29 4.96
N THR A 237 10.24 -20.58 5.77
CA THR A 237 11.61 -20.10 5.55
C THR A 237 12.19 -20.64 4.24
N THR A 238 11.77 -21.83 3.81
CA THR A 238 12.24 -22.44 2.56
C THR A 238 11.76 -21.63 1.35
N ASN A 239 10.45 -21.38 1.25
CA ASN A 239 9.92 -20.60 0.14
C ASN A 239 10.27 -19.11 0.24
N PHE A 240 10.41 -18.57 1.45
CA PHE A 240 10.89 -17.21 1.67
C PHE A 240 12.30 -16.98 1.11
N LEU A 241 13.26 -17.88 1.41
CA LEU A 241 14.62 -17.76 0.88
C LEU A 241 14.65 -17.99 -0.64
N ALA A 242 13.88 -18.98 -1.14
CA ALA A 242 13.78 -19.24 -2.57
C ALA A 242 13.21 -18.04 -3.34
N SER A 243 12.20 -17.35 -2.78
CA SER A 243 11.57 -16.19 -3.43
C SER A 243 12.50 -14.97 -3.45
N LEU A 244 13.36 -14.81 -2.44
CA LEU A 244 14.42 -13.80 -2.40
C LEU A 244 15.50 -14.07 -3.46
N GLU A 245 16.00 -15.31 -3.55
CA GLU A 245 16.98 -15.70 -4.57
C GLU A 245 16.43 -15.50 -5.99
N GLU A 246 15.18 -15.88 -6.21
CA GLU A 246 14.50 -15.63 -7.48
C GLU A 246 14.40 -14.14 -7.79
N GLY A 247 13.99 -13.33 -6.80
CA GLY A 247 13.87 -11.89 -6.91
C GLY A 247 15.18 -11.22 -7.28
N MET A 248 16.28 -11.59 -6.62
CA MET A 248 17.62 -11.07 -6.94
C MET A 248 18.08 -11.43 -8.36
N ARG A 249 17.76 -12.64 -8.82
CA ARG A 249 18.14 -13.10 -10.17
C ARG A 249 17.30 -12.40 -11.26
N LYS A 250 16.00 -12.20 -11.03
CA LYS A 250 15.09 -11.59 -12.01
C LYS A 250 15.14 -10.06 -12.00
N TYR A 251 15.37 -9.47 -10.83
CA TYR A 251 15.31 -8.03 -10.59
C TYR A 251 16.61 -7.57 -9.90
N PRO A 252 17.78 -7.70 -10.56
CA PRO A 252 19.08 -7.43 -9.93
C PRO A 252 19.29 -5.99 -9.47
N ASN A 253 18.49 -5.04 -9.98
CA ASN A 253 18.50 -3.64 -9.57
C ASN A 253 17.55 -3.34 -8.40
N ASP A 254 16.65 -4.27 -8.06
CA ASP A 254 15.78 -4.13 -6.90
C ASP A 254 16.50 -4.62 -5.64
N GLN A 255 16.98 -3.66 -4.87
CA GLN A 255 17.75 -3.92 -3.65
C GLN A 255 16.92 -4.53 -2.54
N TRP A 256 15.59 -4.46 -2.64
CA TRP A 256 14.72 -4.95 -1.60
C TRP A 256 14.98 -6.44 -1.30
N PHE A 257 15.22 -7.27 -2.32
CA PHE A 257 15.47 -8.69 -2.12
C PHE A 257 16.80 -8.95 -1.41
N ILE A 258 17.90 -8.34 -1.88
CA ILE A 258 19.22 -8.57 -1.26
C ILE A 258 19.25 -8.02 0.18
N LEU A 259 18.65 -6.85 0.43
CA LEU A 259 18.57 -6.28 1.78
C LEU A 259 17.68 -7.11 2.70
N THR A 260 16.54 -7.61 2.21
CA THR A 260 15.65 -8.47 3.00
C THR A 260 16.32 -9.79 3.36
N MET A 261 17.08 -10.37 2.43
CA MET A 261 17.85 -11.58 2.68
C MET A 261 18.95 -11.35 3.72
N ILE A 262 19.75 -10.30 3.58
CA ILE A 262 20.80 -9.96 4.56
C ILE A 262 20.20 -9.73 5.94
N ASN A 263 19.12 -8.94 6.03
CA ASN A 263 18.45 -8.66 7.29
C ASN A 263 17.94 -9.94 7.96
N HIS A 264 17.41 -10.91 7.19
CA HIS A 264 17.02 -12.20 7.73
C HIS A 264 18.19 -12.93 8.41
N TYR A 265 19.36 -13.00 7.76
CA TYR A 265 20.55 -13.63 8.36
C TYR A 265 21.09 -12.84 9.57
N VAL A 266 21.16 -11.51 9.48
CA VAL A 266 21.66 -10.65 10.56
C VAL A 266 20.78 -10.76 11.80
N PHE A 267 19.45 -10.66 11.67
CA PHE A 267 18.53 -10.84 12.79
C PHE A 267 18.49 -12.28 13.32
N GLY A 268 18.85 -13.26 12.49
CA GLY A 268 19.09 -14.64 12.91
C GLY A 268 20.43 -14.88 13.63
N GLY A 269 21.24 -13.84 13.86
CA GLY A 269 22.57 -13.96 14.48
C GLY A 269 23.65 -14.56 13.58
N LYS A 270 23.38 -14.64 12.27
CA LYS A 270 24.22 -15.30 11.26
C LYS A 270 24.92 -14.31 10.34
N SER A 271 25.43 -13.22 10.89
CA SER A 271 25.97 -12.12 10.10
C SER A 271 27.21 -12.50 9.27
N GLU A 272 28.01 -13.47 9.73
CA GLU A 272 29.11 -14.03 8.93
C GLU A 272 28.62 -14.87 7.73
N GLU A 273 27.47 -15.54 7.84
CA GLU A 273 26.83 -16.23 6.71
C GLU A 273 26.30 -15.20 5.70
N ALA A 274 25.70 -14.10 6.18
CA ALA A 274 25.29 -12.99 5.33
C ALA A 274 26.48 -12.41 4.54
N LEU A 275 27.65 -12.30 5.17
CA LEU A 275 28.85 -11.78 4.50
C LEU A 275 29.36 -12.75 3.43
N LYS A 276 29.40 -14.05 3.72
CA LYS A 276 29.76 -15.08 2.71
C LYS A 276 28.80 -15.05 1.51
N LEU A 277 27.52 -14.83 1.77
CA LEU A 277 26.51 -14.70 0.73
C LEU A 277 26.75 -13.44 -0.12
N MET A 278 27.04 -12.30 0.51
CA MET A 278 27.44 -11.09 -0.19
C MET A 278 28.70 -11.28 -1.04
N ASP A 279 29.72 -11.97 -0.53
CA ASP A 279 30.94 -12.26 -1.27
C ASP A 279 30.65 -13.15 -2.49
N LYS A 280 29.70 -14.10 -2.39
CA LYS A 280 29.24 -14.91 -3.53
C LYS A 280 28.53 -14.04 -4.57
N ILE A 281 27.61 -13.17 -4.16
CA ILE A 281 26.84 -12.29 -5.04
C ILE A 281 27.79 -11.33 -5.80
N ILE A 282 28.74 -10.72 -5.09
CA ILE A 282 29.75 -9.84 -5.69
C ILE A 282 30.67 -10.62 -6.65
N LYS A 283 30.94 -11.89 -6.38
CA LYS A 283 31.72 -12.71 -7.31
C LYS A 283 30.98 -12.96 -8.63
N GLU A 284 29.66 -13.05 -8.60
CA GLU A 284 28.82 -13.24 -9.79
C GLU A 284 28.71 -11.95 -10.62
N ASP A 285 28.63 -10.79 -9.97
CA ASP A 285 28.72 -9.48 -10.63
C ASP A 285 29.63 -8.52 -9.83
N PRO A 286 30.94 -8.52 -10.11
CA PRO A 286 31.91 -7.71 -9.36
C PRO A 286 31.84 -6.22 -9.70
N THR A 287 31.12 -5.87 -10.77
CA THR A 287 31.02 -4.50 -11.30
C THR A 287 29.81 -3.74 -10.77
N ASN A 288 28.88 -4.42 -10.11
CA ASN A 288 27.73 -3.78 -9.50
C ASN A 288 28.14 -2.99 -8.24
N ALA A 289 28.24 -1.67 -8.38
CA ALA A 289 28.58 -0.76 -7.29
C ALA A 289 27.67 -0.93 -6.07
N GLN A 290 26.41 -1.27 -6.29
CA GLN A 290 25.43 -1.40 -5.21
C GLN A 290 25.73 -2.56 -4.28
N TYR A 291 26.21 -3.68 -4.80
CA TYR A 291 26.57 -4.82 -3.95
C TYR A 291 27.72 -4.50 -3.00
N HIS A 292 28.68 -3.68 -3.43
CA HIS A 292 29.76 -3.21 -2.55
C HIS A 292 29.26 -2.24 -1.48
N PHE A 293 28.31 -1.36 -1.80
CA PHE A 293 27.68 -0.50 -0.79
C PHE A 293 26.90 -1.33 0.25
N VAL A 294 26.09 -2.29 -0.20
CA VAL A 294 25.33 -3.19 0.69
C VAL A 294 26.28 -4.00 1.58
N ARG A 295 27.39 -4.52 1.02
CA ARG A 295 28.44 -5.20 1.80
C ARG A 295 29.07 -4.27 2.84
N GLY A 296 29.33 -3.01 2.48
CA GLY A 296 29.84 -2.00 3.42
C GLY A 296 28.92 -1.79 4.61
N ASN A 297 27.60 -1.69 4.38
CA ASN A 297 26.61 -1.57 5.46
C ASN A 297 26.59 -2.82 6.36
N LEU A 298 26.66 -4.02 5.77
CA LEU A 298 26.72 -5.26 6.52
C LEU A 298 27.98 -5.33 7.41
N LEU A 299 29.14 -4.97 6.87
CA LEU A 299 30.42 -4.95 7.59
C LEU A 299 30.41 -3.96 8.75
N ASN A 300 29.80 -2.79 8.55
CA ASN A 300 29.57 -1.82 9.62
C ASN A 300 28.74 -2.40 10.76
N ASN A 301 27.64 -3.10 10.43
CA ASN A 301 26.76 -3.70 11.43
C ASN A 301 27.44 -4.80 12.26
N ILE A 302 28.53 -5.39 11.75
CA ILE A 302 29.35 -6.38 12.46
C ILE A 302 30.69 -5.84 12.96
N ASN A 303 30.84 -4.52 13.03
CA ASN A 303 32.03 -3.82 13.54
C ASN A 303 33.34 -4.09 12.77
N ARG A 304 33.25 -4.47 11.49
CA ARG A 304 34.42 -4.65 10.59
C ARG A 304 34.66 -3.39 9.79
N PHE A 305 34.98 -2.31 10.49
CA PHE A 305 34.97 -0.94 9.95
C PHE A 305 35.96 -0.71 8.80
N ASP A 306 37.17 -1.27 8.86
CA ASP A 306 38.17 -1.08 7.80
C ASP A 306 37.73 -1.75 6.47
N GLU A 307 37.11 -2.92 6.56
CA GLU A 307 36.56 -3.61 5.38
C GLU A 307 35.29 -2.92 4.86
N ALA A 308 34.49 -2.33 5.75
CA ALA A 308 33.36 -1.50 5.36
C ALA A 308 33.84 -0.31 4.51
N MET A 309 34.87 0.40 4.97
CA MET A 309 35.50 1.51 4.24
C MET A 309 36.01 1.09 2.85
N GLN A 310 36.66 -0.08 2.74
CA GLN A 310 37.10 -0.61 1.45
C GLN A 310 35.91 -0.89 0.51
N SER A 311 34.81 -1.41 1.05
CA SER A 311 33.61 -1.74 0.26
C SER A 311 32.90 -0.47 -0.22
N TYR A 312 32.78 0.56 0.62
CA TYR A 312 32.26 1.86 0.19
C TYR A 312 33.15 2.53 -0.86
N GLN A 313 34.47 2.51 -0.67
CA GLN A 313 35.39 3.04 -1.66
C GLN A 313 35.23 2.32 -3.00
N LYS A 314 35.08 0.99 -2.97
CA LYS A 314 34.84 0.21 -4.19
C LYS A 314 33.53 0.58 -4.87
N ALA A 315 32.47 0.86 -4.11
CA ALA A 315 31.21 1.35 -4.66
C ALA A 315 31.37 2.72 -5.34
N LEU A 316 32.13 3.64 -4.75
CA LEU A 316 32.46 4.93 -5.37
C LEU A 316 33.29 4.76 -6.65
N ASP A 317 34.32 3.90 -6.63
CA ASP A 317 35.19 3.62 -7.78
C ASP A 317 34.41 3.01 -8.96
N LEU A 318 33.31 2.28 -8.67
CA LEU A 318 32.41 1.69 -9.65
C LEU A 318 31.28 2.64 -10.09
N ASN A 319 31.34 3.92 -9.70
CA ASN A 319 30.37 4.97 -10.02
C ASN A 319 28.95 4.64 -9.56
N ILE A 320 28.79 4.36 -8.25
CA ILE A 320 27.47 4.26 -7.64
C ILE A 320 26.62 5.50 -7.97
N ALA A 321 25.31 5.27 -8.10
CA ALA A 321 24.38 6.29 -8.57
C ALA A 321 24.41 7.56 -7.70
N PRO A 322 24.35 8.78 -8.29
CA PRO A 322 24.45 10.03 -7.55
C PRO A 322 23.49 10.17 -6.38
N GLU A 323 22.27 9.64 -6.53
CA GLU A 323 21.23 9.61 -5.52
C GLU A 323 21.58 8.75 -4.30
N THR A 324 22.56 7.83 -4.41
CA THR A 324 23.03 6.97 -3.31
C THR A 324 24.33 7.49 -2.67
N LEU A 325 24.92 8.55 -3.22
CA LEU A 325 26.16 9.13 -2.68
C LEU A 325 26.02 9.61 -1.22
N PRO A 326 24.93 10.29 -0.81
CA PRO A 326 24.75 10.69 0.59
C PRO A 326 24.81 9.49 1.53
N GLU A 327 24.18 8.37 1.18
CA GLU A 327 24.14 7.16 1.99
C GLU A 327 25.50 6.47 2.07
N VAL A 328 26.28 6.48 0.98
CA VAL A 328 27.66 5.94 0.95
C VAL A 328 28.55 6.76 1.87
N TYR A 329 28.56 8.09 1.75
CA TYR A 329 29.35 8.96 2.62
C TYR A 329 28.88 8.87 4.07
N SER A 330 27.57 8.79 4.32
CA SER A 330 27.04 8.55 5.66
C SER A 330 27.52 7.20 6.22
N GLY A 331 27.58 6.15 5.40
CA GLY A 331 28.17 4.85 5.76
C GLY A 331 29.66 4.95 6.13
N MET A 332 30.45 5.68 5.35
CA MET A 332 31.88 5.91 5.64
C MET A 332 32.07 6.72 6.94
N GLY A 333 31.30 7.79 7.13
CA GLY A 333 31.30 8.60 8.36
C GLY A 333 30.91 7.77 9.59
N ARG A 334 29.85 6.96 9.48
CA ARG A 334 29.41 6.03 10.52
C ARG A 334 30.46 4.97 10.84
N SER A 335 31.24 4.50 9.87
CA SER A 335 32.31 3.51 10.11
C SER A 335 33.34 4.04 11.11
N TYR A 336 33.82 5.27 10.89
CA TYR A 336 34.75 5.92 11.81
C TYR A 336 34.09 6.30 13.13
N PHE A 337 32.85 6.80 13.09
CA PHE A 337 32.12 7.20 14.29
C PHE A 337 31.85 6.01 15.22
N ASN A 338 31.34 4.90 14.67
CA ASN A 338 31.05 3.68 15.42
C ASN A 338 32.32 3.02 15.95
N HIS A 339 33.42 3.05 15.19
CA HIS A 339 34.72 2.62 15.69
C HIS A 339 35.17 3.47 16.90
N ALA A 340 34.99 4.79 16.84
CA ALA A 340 35.30 5.67 17.96
C ALA A 340 34.42 5.36 19.18
N VAL A 341 33.14 5.04 18.97
CA VAL A 341 32.23 4.59 20.04
C VAL A 341 32.69 3.26 20.63
N GLN A 342 33.07 2.28 19.81
CA GLN A 342 33.56 0.98 20.28
C GLN A 342 34.80 1.11 21.17
N ILE A 343 35.75 1.97 20.78
CA ILE A 343 36.93 2.26 21.61
C ILE A 343 36.52 3.00 22.89
N SER A 344 35.58 3.95 22.79
CA SER A 344 35.05 4.67 23.96
C SER A 344 34.34 3.75 24.94
N ASP A 345 33.64 2.72 24.48
CA ASP A 345 32.98 1.74 25.33
C ASP A 345 34.02 0.84 26.00
N ALA A 346 35.04 0.41 25.25
CA ALA A 346 36.15 -0.38 25.78
C ALA A 346 36.97 0.40 26.83
N SER A 347 37.13 1.72 26.67
CA SER A 347 37.92 2.55 27.59
C SER A 347 37.30 2.63 28.98
N THR A 348 35.98 2.44 29.11
CA THR A 348 35.28 2.45 30.41
C THR A 348 35.77 1.35 31.37
N PHE A 349 36.35 0.27 30.83
CA PHE A 349 36.85 -0.87 31.60
C PHE A 349 38.38 -0.89 31.74
N GLU A 350 39.09 0.01 31.03
CA GLU A 350 40.54 0.10 31.10
C GLU A 350 40.99 0.95 32.30
N LYS A 351 42.04 0.50 33.00
CA LYS A 351 42.56 1.13 34.22
C LYS A 351 43.96 1.72 34.03
N ASP A 352 44.68 1.30 33.00
CA ASP A 352 46.00 1.82 32.69
C ASP A 352 45.88 3.22 32.05
N ILE A 353 46.41 4.23 32.75
CA ILE A 353 46.35 5.63 32.32
C ILE A 353 47.03 5.85 30.96
N ASN A 354 48.12 5.14 30.66
CA ASN A 354 48.81 5.30 29.38
C ASN A 354 47.95 4.77 28.23
N LYS A 355 47.27 3.64 28.44
CA LYS A 355 46.34 3.09 27.46
C LYS A 355 45.11 3.96 27.29
N LEU A 356 44.55 4.52 28.37
CA LEU A 356 43.45 5.46 28.29
C LEU A 356 43.81 6.69 27.44
N ASN A 357 45.00 7.27 27.64
CA ASN A 357 45.48 8.39 26.83
C ASN A 357 45.66 8.02 25.35
N GLU A 358 46.09 6.79 25.06
CA GLU A 358 46.20 6.27 23.69
C GLU A 358 44.80 6.10 23.06
N MET A 359 43.86 5.50 23.77
CA MET A 359 42.47 5.32 23.33
C MET A 359 41.79 6.66 23.08
N ASP A 360 41.96 7.65 23.96
CA ASP A 360 41.42 9.01 23.77
C ASP A 360 41.97 9.67 22.50
N SER A 361 43.26 9.45 22.22
CA SER A 361 43.90 9.92 21.00
C SER A 361 43.30 9.24 19.76
N GLN A 362 43.12 7.91 19.80
CA GLN A 362 42.50 7.15 18.72
C GLN A 362 41.05 7.59 18.46
N ILE A 363 40.25 7.76 19.52
CA ILE A 363 38.87 8.26 19.43
C ILE A 363 38.83 9.63 18.74
N LYS A 364 39.71 10.55 19.14
CA LYS A 364 39.78 11.90 18.55
C LYS A 364 40.16 11.84 17.07
N GLU A 365 41.13 10.99 16.69
CA GLU A 365 41.52 10.83 15.29
C GLU A 365 40.41 10.19 14.44
N LEU A 366 39.70 9.19 14.96
CA LEU A 366 38.56 8.59 14.27
C LEU A 366 37.44 9.61 14.06
N ARG A 367 37.11 10.44 15.06
CA ARG A 367 36.12 11.52 14.93
C ARG A 367 36.54 12.56 13.89
N LYS A 368 37.82 12.92 13.83
CA LYS A 368 38.35 13.79 12.76
C LYS A 368 38.19 13.16 11.38
N LYS A 369 38.43 11.85 11.24
CA LYS A 369 38.23 11.12 9.97
C LYS A 369 36.75 11.00 9.58
N ALA A 370 35.85 10.86 10.55
CA ALA A 370 34.41 10.84 10.30
C ALA A 370 33.88 12.17 9.77
N LEU A 371 34.41 13.29 10.27
CA LEU A 371 33.93 14.65 10.01
C LEU A 371 33.76 15.00 8.52
N PRO A 372 34.77 14.85 7.63
CA PRO A 372 34.63 15.26 6.23
C PRO A 372 33.53 14.49 5.49
N TYR A 373 33.22 13.26 5.91
CA TYR A 373 32.14 12.50 5.29
C TYR A 373 30.77 13.06 5.68
N PHE A 374 30.55 13.39 6.95
CA PHE A 374 29.29 14.02 7.36
C PHE A 374 29.14 15.44 6.82
N GLU A 375 30.24 16.20 6.69
CA GLU A 375 30.22 17.50 6.00
C GLU A 375 29.81 17.33 4.53
N LYS A 376 30.31 16.28 3.87
CA LYS A 376 29.93 15.96 2.49
C LYS A 376 28.46 15.54 2.37
N VAL A 377 27.94 14.78 3.33
CA VAL A 377 26.50 14.44 3.38
C VAL A 377 25.67 15.71 3.51
N HIS A 378 26.02 16.62 4.42
CA HIS A 378 25.29 17.87 4.59
C HIS A 378 25.36 18.78 3.36
N GLU A 379 26.48 18.79 2.61
CA GLU A 379 26.57 19.47 1.31
C GLU A 379 25.56 18.91 0.29
N LEU A 380 25.39 17.59 0.25
CA LEU A 380 24.48 16.91 -0.69
C LEU A 380 23.02 16.98 -0.24
N THR A 381 22.78 16.96 1.07
CA THR A 381 21.44 16.98 1.69
C THR A 381 21.41 17.98 2.85
N PRO A 382 21.30 19.30 2.56
CA PRO A 382 21.37 20.35 3.58
C PRO A 382 20.28 20.24 4.64
N ASP A 383 19.08 19.79 4.26
CA ASP A 383 17.92 19.69 5.14
C ASP A 383 17.89 18.41 6.00
N ASP A 384 18.89 17.52 5.88
CA ASP A 384 18.95 16.31 6.70
C ASP A 384 19.33 16.63 8.16
N ARG A 385 18.29 16.80 8.97
CA ARG A 385 18.40 17.10 10.40
C ARG A 385 19.25 16.08 11.16
N GLN A 386 19.25 14.80 10.76
CA GLN A 386 20.04 13.78 11.44
C GLN A 386 21.54 13.99 11.23
N THR A 387 21.96 14.32 10.01
CA THR A 387 23.35 14.70 9.72
C THR A 387 23.75 15.97 10.47
N MET A 388 22.88 17.00 10.53
CA MET A 388 23.17 18.23 11.27
C MET A 388 23.39 17.97 12.77
N ILE A 389 22.58 17.12 13.40
CA ILE A 389 22.76 16.70 14.80
C ILE A 389 24.10 16.00 14.99
N THR A 390 24.46 15.12 14.06
CA THR A 390 25.74 14.38 14.10
C THR A 390 26.93 15.32 13.94
N LEU A 391 26.87 16.26 13.01
CA LEU A 391 27.88 17.31 12.81
C LEU A 391 28.02 18.21 14.04
N ARG A 392 26.90 18.65 14.63
CA ARG A 392 26.90 19.42 15.87
C ARG A 392 27.63 18.69 16.99
N GLN A 393 27.36 17.40 17.17
CA GLN A 393 28.07 16.57 18.16
C GLN A 393 29.57 16.49 17.86
N LEU A 394 29.95 16.25 16.60
CA LEU A 394 31.35 16.17 16.19
C LEU A 394 32.09 17.50 16.39
N TYR A 395 31.49 18.62 16.00
CA TYR A 395 32.08 19.96 16.21
C TYR A 395 32.28 20.27 17.68
N TYR A 396 31.32 19.93 18.54
CA TYR A 396 31.49 20.07 19.99
C TYR A 396 32.67 19.24 20.50
N GLN A 397 32.69 17.94 20.17
CA GLN A 397 33.72 17.01 20.63
C GLN A 397 35.13 17.33 20.09
N LEU A 398 35.22 18.03 18.96
CA LEU A 398 36.47 18.46 18.34
C LEU A 398 36.85 19.92 18.68
N ASN A 399 36.10 20.58 19.58
CA ASN A 399 36.29 21.97 19.99
C ASN A 399 36.24 22.98 18.82
N MET A 400 35.33 22.77 17.86
CA MET A 400 35.12 23.63 16.69
C MET A 400 33.95 24.60 16.93
N SER A 401 34.12 25.55 17.87
CA SER A 401 33.05 26.42 18.38
C SER A 401 32.26 27.19 17.32
N ASP A 402 32.95 27.70 16.29
CA ASP A 402 32.31 28.47 15.21
C ASP A 402 31.36 27.58 14.39
N LYS A 403 31.83 26.41 13.98
CA LYS A 403 31.02 25.43 13.23
C LYS A 403 29.90 24.85 14.08
N TYR A 404 30.15 24.61 15.37
CA TYR A 404 29.12 24.20 16.32
C TYR A 404 27.99 25.23 16.43
N SER A 405 28.34 26.51 16.50
CA SER A 405 27.35 27.59 16.61
C SER A 405 26.55 27.76 15.32
N ALA A 406 27.22 27.70 14.16
CA ALA A 406 26.56 27.78 12.86
C ALA A 406 25.52 26.66 12.67
N ILE A 407 25.92 25.40 12.87
CA ILE A 407 25.01 24.26 12.68
C ILE A 407 23.88 24.24 13.73
N SER A 408 24.12 24.77 14.95
CA SER A 408 23.07 24.89 15.97
C SER A 408 22.01 25.92 15.57
N ALA A 409 22.43 27.05 14.98
CA ALA A 409 21.52 28.06 14.47
C ALA A 409 20.64 27.52 13.33
N GLU A 410 21.22 26.74 12.42
CA GLU A 410 20.45 26.07 11.35
C GLU A 410 19.45 25.05 11.91
N LEU A 411 19.77 24.38 13.02
CA LEU A 411 18.86 23.49 13.75
C LEU A 411 17.78 24.22 14.56
N GLY A 412 17.89 25.54 14.73
CA GLY A 412 17.04 26.33 15.62
C GLY A 412 17.26 26.03 17.11
N MET A 413 18.50 25.69 17.52
CA MET A 413 18.88 25.29 18.88
C MET A 413 19.76 26.32 19.60
#